data_AF-A0A662BBT5-F1
#
_entry.id   AF-A0A662BBT5-F1
#
_cell.length_a   1.000
_cell.length_b   1.000
_cell.length_c   1.000
_cell.angle_alpha   90.00
_cell.angle_beta   90.00
_cell.angle_gamma   90.00
#
_symmetry.space_group_name_H-M   'P 1'
#
loop_
_entity.id
_entity.type
_entity.pdbx_description
1 polymer ?
#
loop_
_entity_poly.entity_id
_entity_poly.type
_entity_poly.pdbx_seq_one_letter_code
_entity_poly.pdbx_strand_id
1 'polypeptide(L)' 'MQNYTLTISENSSKAIALLNYLKSIDFVKISKSTDWWDSLTSKEQNSINKSVKLLDKGKGITHDDVRRNVNNLLGKDE' A
#
# COMPACT_ATOMS: atom_id res chain seq x y z
N MET A 1 8.35 16.77 -20.14
CA MET A 1 7.01 16.26 -20.49
C MET A 1 6.01 16.85 -19.51
N GLN A 2 4.91 17.42 -19.99
CA GLN A 2 3.81 17.90 -19.15
C GLN A 2 2.75 16.81 -19.08
N ASN A 3 2.27 16.49 -17.88
CA ASN A 3 1.27 15.46 -17.67
C ASN A 3 -0.03 16.11 -17.16
N TYR A 4 -1.16 15.57 -17.62
CA TYR A 4 -2.49 15.98 -17.20
C TYR A 4 -3.16 14.83 -16.43
N THR A 5 -3.90 15.15 -15.37
CA THR A 5 -4.65 14.18 -14.57
C THR A 5 -6.14 14.33 -14.84
N LEU A 6 -6.80 13.20 -15.10
CA LEU A 6 -8.26 13.13 -15.30
C LEU A 6 -8.85 12.15 -14.28
N THR A 7 -9.84 12.60 -13.52
CA THR A 7 -10.58 11.75 -12.57
C THR A 7 -11.91 11.36 -13.17
N ILE A 8 -12.14 10.05 -13.33
CA ILE A 8 -13.37 9.49 -13.89
C ILE A 8 -14.00 8.57 -12.84
N SER A 9 -15.25 8.80 -12.48
CA SER A 9 -16.02 7.86 -11.67
C SER A 9 -16.48 6.68 -12.53
N GLU A 10 -16.11 5.46 -12.16
CA GLU A 10 -16.48 4.23 -12.90
C GLU A 10 -17.98 3.88 -12.81
N ASN A 11 -18.81 4.74 -12.20
CA ASN A 11 -20.19 4.45 -11.82
C ASN A 11 -21.21 4.69 -12.95
N SER A 12 -20.77 5.02 -14.16
CA SER A 12 -21.63 5.37 -15.31
C SER A 12 -21.20 4.65 -16.58
N SER A 13 -22.17 4.16 -17.36
CA SER A 13 -21.93 3.56 -18.68
C SER A 13 -21.18 4.51 -19.63
N LYS A 14 -21.43 5.82 -19.53
CA LYS A 14 -20.70 6.85 -20.31
C LYS A 14 -19.24 6.95 -19.91
N ALA A 15 -18.94 6.85 -18.63
CA ALA A 15 -17.58 6.86 -18.11
C ALA A 15 -16.78 5.65 -18.60
N ILE A 16 -17.41 4.47 -18.61
CA ILE A 16 -16.82 3.23 -19.13
C ILE A 16 -16.54 3.37 -20.65
N ALA A 17 -17.49 3.92 -21.41
CA ALA A 17 -17.31 4.17 -22.84
C ALA A 17 -16.14 5.14 -23.12
N LEU A 18 -16.03 6.22 -22.34
CA LEU A 18 -14.91 7.17 -22.43
C LEU A 18 -13.57 6.49 -22.12
N LEU A 19 -13.50 5.69 -21.05
CA LEU A 19 -12.28 4.95 -20.72
C LEU A 19 -11.86 4.00 -21.83
N ASN A 20 -12.81 3.30 -22.46
CA ASN A 20 -12.51 2.40 -23.58
C ASN A 20 -12.03 3.17 -24.81
N TYR A 21 -12.61 4.32 -25.11
CA TYR A 21 -12.13 5.20 -26.16
C TYR A 21 -10.70 5.67 -25.88
N LEU A 22 -10.42 6.18 -24.68
CA LEU A 22 -9.09 6.63 -24.28
C LEU A 22 -8.03 5.51 -24.37
N LYS A 23 -8.37 4.26 -24.05
CA LYS A 23 -7.47 3.10 -24.21
C LYS A 23 -7.12 2.78 -25.66
N SER A 24 -7.94 3.22 -26.61
CA SER A 24 -7.71 2.96 -28.04
C SER A 24 -6.73 3.94 -28.69
N ILE A 25 -6.39 5.03 -27.99
CA ILE A 25 -5.51 6.09 -28.48
C ILE A 25 -4.05 5.73 -28.14
N ASP A 26 -3.21 5.68 -29.17
CA ASP A 26 -1.81 5.25 -29.13
C ASP A 26 -0.89 6.11 -28.24
N PHE A 27 -1.18 7.40 -28.12
CA PHE A 27 -0.42 8.32 -27.25
C PHE A 27 -0.96 8.41 -25.82
N VAL A 28 -2.01 7.67 -25.46
CA VAL A 28 -2.63 7.71 -24.14
C VAL A 28 -2.22 6.49 -23.30
N LYS A 29 -1.60 6.77 -22.14
CA LYS A 29 -1.32 5.75 -21.13
C LYS A 29 -2.26 5.94 -19.94
N ILE A 30 -3.14 4.96 -19.71
CA ILE A 30 -4.01 4.93 -18.54
C ILE A 30 -3.35 4.10 -17.45
N SER A 31 -3.04 4.73 -16.31
CA SER A 31 -2.61 4.05 -15.09
C SER A 31 -3.74 4.08 -14.06
N LYS A 32 -4.19 2.90 -13.61
CA LYS A 32 -5.09 2.82 -12.45
C LYS A 32 -4.25 3.08 -11.21
N SER A 33 -4.49 4.21 -10.55
CA SER A 33 -3.98 4.44 -9.20
C SER A 33 -4.85 3.63 -8.25
N THR A 34 -4.54 2.36 -8.06
CA THR A 34 -5.04 1.62 -6.90
C THR A 34 -4.39 2.24 -5.68
N ASP A 35 -5.15 2.51 -4.61
CA ASP A 35 -4.54 2.92 -3.35
C ASP A 35 -3.52 1.83 -2.97
N TRP A 36 -2.29 2.23 -2.62
CA TRP A 36 -1.25 1.28 -2.24
C TRP A 36 -1.72 0.46 -1.03
N TRP A 37 -2.60 1.02 -0.19
CA TRP A 37 -3.23 0.33 0.92
C TRP A 37 -4.01 -0.91 0.48
N ASP A 38 -4.77 -0.80 -0.61
CA ASP A 38 -5.59 -1.88 -1.16
C ASP A 38 -4.76 -2.96 -1.87
N SER A 39 -3.49 -2.66 -2.17
CA SER A 39 -2.57 -3.65 -2.76
C SER A 39 -1.95 -4.60 -1.72
N LEU A 40 -2.08 -4.29 -0.43
CA LEU A 40 -1.53 -5.09 0.66
C LEU A 40 -2.43 -6.27 1.02
N THR A 41 -1.81 -7.39 1.41
CA THR A 41 -2.55 -8.51 2.00
C THR A 41 -3.17 -8.12 3.34
N SER A 42 -4.24 -8.82 3.75
CA SER A 42 -4.86 -8.59 5.06
C SER A 42 -3.88 -8.76 6.22
N LYS A 43 -2.87 -9.63 6.06
CA LYS A 43 -1.82 -9.83 7.06
C LYS A 43 -0.92 -8.60 7.19
N GLU A 44 -0.51 -8.02 6.07
CA GLU A 44 0.32 -6.81 6.04
C GLU A 44 -0.44 -5.60 6.58
N GLN A 45 -1.68 -5.39 6.12
CA GLN A 45 -2.55 -4.34 6.64
C GLN A 45 -2.74 -4.47 8.16
N ASN A 46 -2.98 -5.68 8.67
CA ASN A 46 -3.10 -5.93 10.11
C ASN A 46 -1.80 -5.65 10.87
N SER A 47 -0.65 -5.98 10.30
CA SER A 47 0.67 -5.70 10.90
C SER A 47 0.93 -4.21 11.01
N ILE A 48 0.62 -3.45 9.95
CA ILE A 48 0.74 -1.99 9.93
C ILE A 48 -0.21 -1.36 10.95
N ASN A 49 -1.49 -1.76 10.94
CA ASN A 49 -2.50 -1.26 11.90
C ASN A 49 -2.11 -1.55 13.35
N LYS A 50 -1.55 -2.74 13.62
CA LYS A 50 -1.02 -3.08 14.95
C LYS A 50 0.13 -2.17 15.34
N SER A 51 1.06 -1.92 14.41
CA SER A 51 2.22 -1.07 14.65
C SER A 51 1.83 0.38 14.93
N VAL A 52 0.89 0.94 14.17
CA VAL A 52 0.33 2.28 14.42
C VAL A 52 -0.26 2.36 15.84
N LYS A 53 -1.08 1.38 16.24
CA LYS A 53 -1.65 1.32 17.60
C LYS A 53 -0.60 1.20 18.71
N LEU A 54 0.54 0.58 18.43
CA LEU A 54 1.64 0.49 19.39
C LEU A 54 2.35 1.85 19.51
N LEU A 55 2.61 2.52 18.39
CA LEU A 55 3.18 3.86 18.35
C LEU A 55 2.30 4.88 19.07
N ASP A 56 0.98 4.86 18.84
CA ASP A 56 0.02 5.75 19.54
C ASP A 56 0.05 5.58 21.07
N LYS A 57 0.42 4.39 21.53
CA LYS A 57 0.55 4.06 22.96
C LYS A 57 1.97 4.30 23.50
N GLY A 58 2.86 4.90 22.70
CA GLY A 58 4.28 5.07 23.03
C GLY A 58 5.05 3.75 23.17
N LYS A 59 4.49 2.64 22.68
CA LYS A 59 5.09 1.31 22.75
C LYS A 59 5.91 1.08 21.48
N GLY A 60 7.22 1.28 21.60
CA GLY A 60 8.21 0.84 20.61
C GLY A 60 8.83 -0.51 21.01
N ILE A 61 9.50 -1.16 20.07
CA ILE A 61 10.44 -2.24 20.38
C ILE A 61 11.83 -1.61 20.35
N THR A 62 12.58 -1.71 21.45
CA THR A 62 13.93 -1.14 21.51
C THR A 62 14.91 -1.99 20.70
N HIS A 63 16.07 -1.42 20.37
CA HIS A 63 17.15 -2.19 19.73
C HIS A 63 17.52 -3.43 20.55
N ASP A 64 17.56 -3.31 21.88
CA ASP A 64 17.92 -4.40 22.78
C ASP A 64 16.86 -5.51 22.80
N ASP A 65 15.58 -5.14 22.74
CA ASP A 65 14.48 -6.12 22.65
C ASP A 65 14.50 -6.87 21.31
N VAL A 66 14.81 -6.18 20.21
CA VAL A 66 15.00 -6.84 18.91
C VAL A 66 16.21 -7.78 18.96
N ARG A 67 17.35 -7.31 19.49
CA ARG A 67 18.57 -8.10 19.59
C ARG A 67 18.36 -9.36 20.43
N ARG A 68 17.68 -9.25 21.58
CA ARG A 68 17.31 -10.38 22.43
C ARG A 68 16.46 -11.38 21.64
N ASN A 69 15.34 -10.95 21.07
CA ASN A 69 14.46 -11.84 20.29
C ASN A 69 15.19 -12.58 19.16
N VAL A 70 16.12 -11.90 18.47
CA VAL A 70 16.94 -12.52 17.41
C VAL A 70 17.91 -13.55 17.99
N ASN A 71 18.58 -13.25 19.10
CA ASN A 71 19.49 -14.20 19.76
C ASN A 71 18.74 -15.45 20.25
N ASN A 72 17.56 -15.30 20.85
CA ASN A 72 16.68 -16.40 21.24
C ASN A 72 16.30 -17.29 20.04
N LEU A 73 15.94 -16.69 18.90
CA LEU A 73 15.60 -17.42 17.67
C LEU A 73 16.80 -18.17 17.08
N LEU A 74 18.01 -17.63 17.26
CA LEU A 74 19.25 -18.21 16.76
C LEU A 74 19.92 -19.16 17.77
N GLY A 75 19.33 -19.36 18.96
CA GLY A 75 19.89 -20.22 20.01
C GLY A 75 21.23 -19.73 20.55
N LYS A 76 21.45 -18.41 20.57
CA LYS A 76 22.71 -17.78 21.00
C LYS A 76 22.67 -17.24 22.44
N ASP A 77 21.64 -17.60 23.20
CA ASP A 77 21.57 -17.26 24.62
C ASP A 77 22.36 -18.29 25.43
N GLU A 78 23.68 -18.10 25.53
CA GLU A 78 24.54 -18.63 26.60
C GLU A 78 24.82 -17.53 27.63
#